data_AF-A0A7S2CCQ4-F1
#
_entry.id   AF-A0A7S2CCQ4-F1
#
_cell.length_a   1.000
_cell.length_b   1.000
_cell.length_c   1.000
_cell.angle_alpha   90.00
_cell.angle_beta   90.00
_cell.angle_gamma   90.00
#
_symmetry.space_group_name_H-M   'P 1'
#
loop_
_entity.id
_entity.type
_entity.pdbx_description
1 polymer ?
#
loop_
_entity_poly.entity_id
_entity_poly.type
_entity_poly.pdbx_seq_one_letter_code
_entity_poly.pdbx_strand_id
1 'polypeptide(L)'
;TEDVTAFTKVSLDFFITLMTAAIDLVSFSGILYSIYPQLFYAIFAYAGVGSITTIKLGQALVGQNAEQLLREANLRYSLVRLRENAESIAFYQGEEQEEAEVSARLEGVVSNKRTILGTQRNLEFFTVGYSYLIQILPVLVVSPLYFAGSVELGVITQSTGAFNHVLNDLSIIVNQFESLSSFSAGLGRLSSFVERMERYQSEDGQTNATFCLSPDHL
;
A
#
# COMPACT_ATOMS: atom_id res chain seq x y z
N THR A 1 -1.72 -24.99 16.95
CA THR A 1 -0.44 -24.51 17.51
C THR A 1 0.33 -23.66 16.51
N GLU A 2 0.32 -23.99 15.21
CA GLU A 2 0.91 -23.15 14.14
C GLU A 2 0.35 -21.72 14.11
N ASP A 3 -0.97 -21.54 14.22
CA ASP A 3 -1.59 -20.21 14.14
C ASP A 3 -1.21 -19.27 15.30
N VAL A 4 -1.03 -19.81 16.51
CA VAL A 4 -0.63 -19.03 17.70
C VAL A 4 0.83 -18.61 17.61
N THR A 5 1.70 -19.51 17.10
CA THR A 5 3.12 -19.21 16.87
C THR A 5 3.29 -18.19 15.74
N ALA A 6 2.52 -18.32 14.66
CA ALA A 6 2.52 -17.36 13.56
C ALA A 6 2.08 -15.97 14.03
N PHE A 7 0.99 -15.89 14.80
CA PHE A 7 0.49 -14.63 15.34
C PHE A 7 1.49 -13.97 16.31
N THR A 8 2.07 -14.75 17.23
CA THR A 8 3.07 -14.25 18.18
C THR A 8 4.32 -13.75 17.46
N LYS A 9 4.79 -14.48 16.44
CA LYS A 9 5.96 -14.09 15.65
C LYS A 9 5.72 -12.79 14.87
N VAL A 10 4.58 -12.67 14.18
CA VAL A 10 4.22 -11.46 13.42
C VAL A 10 4.07 -10.27 14.37
N SER A 11 3.43 -10.46 15.52
CA SER A 11 3.23 -9.38 16.50
C SER A 11 4.55 -8.91 17.13
N LEU A 12 5.43 -9.85 17.48
CA LEU A 12 6.75 -9.54 18.05
C LEU A 12 7.64 -8.84 17.02
N ASP A 13 7.68 -9.34 15.79
CA ASP A 13 8.47 -8.76 14.70
C ASP A 13 7.98 -7.34 14.35
N PHE A 14 6.66 -7.15 14.33
CA PHE A 14 6.05 -5.84 14.16
C PHE A 14 6.42 -4.87 15.29
N PHE A 15 6.31 -5.31 16.55
CA PHE A 15 6.64 -4.49 17.71
C PHE A 15 8.13 -4.09 17.73
N ILE A 16 9.02 -5.04 17.47
CA ILE A 16 10.46 -4.79 17.37
C ILE A 16 10.73 -3.80 16.25
N THR A 17 10.14 -4.01 15.08
CA THR A 17 10.29 -3.14 13.91
C THR A 17 9.85 -1.70 14.22
N LEU A 18 8.71 -1.53 14.90
CA LEU A 18 8.22 -0.21 15.32
C LEU A 18 9.12 0.46 16.34
N MET A 19 9.63 -0.30 17.32
CA MET A 19 10.55 0.23 18.33
C MET A 19 11.89 0.63 17.74
N THR A 20 12.47 -0.21 16.89
CA THR A 20 13.72 0.10 16.18
C THR A 20 13.55 1.37 15.36
N ALA A 21 12.48 1.47 14.59
CA ALA A 21 12.24 2.65 13.76
C ALA A 21 11.98 3.92 14.57
N ALA A 22 11.32 3.84 15.72
CA ALA A 22 11.16 4.99 16.61
C ALA A 22 12.51 5.47 17.16
N ILE A 23 13.37 4.53 17.58
CA ILE A 23 14.72 4.84 18.08
C ILE A 23 15.57 5.44 16.96
N ASP A 24 15.66 4.75 15.82
CA ASP A 24 16.43 5.17 14.66
C ASP A 24 15.97 6.56 14.18
N LEU A 25 14.65 6.78 14.06
CA LEU A 25 14.11 8.06 13.63
C LEU A 25 14.55 9.20 14.56
N VAL A 26 14.49 9.01 15.87
CA VAL A 26 14.91 10.04 16.84
C VAL A 26 16.43 10.25 16.80
N SER A 27 17.21 9.16 16.80
CA SER A 27 18.67 9.22 16.80
C SER A 27 19.22 9.85 15.52
N PHE A 28 18.82 9.37 14.35
CA PHE A 28 19.31 9.87 13.07
C PHE A 28 18.76 11.25 12.73
N SER A 29 17.54 11.59 13.14
CA SER A 29 17.05 12.98 13.05
C SER A 29 17.90 13.92 13.90
N GLY A 30 18.26 13.52 15.12
CA GLY A 30 19.14 14.30 16.00
C GLY A 30 20.54 14.51 15.41
N ILE A 31 21.14 13.45 14.87
CA ILE A 31 22.44 13.52 14.19
C ILE A 31 22.36 14.47 12.98
N LEU A 32 21.36 14.29 12.12
CA LEU A 32 21.22 15.07 10.90
C LEU A 32 20.97 16.56 11.20
N TYR A 33 20.13 16.84 12.19
CA TYR A 33 19.86 18.20 12.64
C TYR A 33 21.13 18.84 13.24
N SER A 34 21.92 18.09 14.01
CA SER A 34 23.18 18.59 14.58
C SER A 34 24.24 18.86 13.52
N ILE A 35 24.26 18.11 12.41
CA ILE A 35 25.21 18.30 11.32
C ILE A 35 24.78 19.47 10.42
N TYR A 36 23.54 19.42 9.90
CA TYR A 36 23.04 20.45 9.00
C TYR A 36 21.51 20.57 9.05
N PRO A 37 20.96 21.50 9.85
CA PRO A 37 19.52 21.70 10.04
C PRO A 37 18.74 21.89 8.72
N GLN A 38 19.35 22.53 7.72
CA GLN A 38 18.73 22.75 6.41
C GLN A 38 18.53 21.44 5.64
N LEU A 39 19.42 20.44 5.80
CA LEU A 39 19.22 19.11 5.21
C LEU A 39 18.03 18.38 5.85
N PHE A 40 17.81 18.59 7.15
CA PHE A 40 16.65 18.04 7.86
C PHE A 40 15.32 18.60 7.29
N TYR A 41 15.22 19.91 7.04
CA TYR A 41 14.03 20.48 6.38
C TYR A 41 13.84 20.00 4.94
N ALA A 42 14.94 19.71 4.22
CA ALA A 42 14.88 19.17 2.87
C ALA A 42 14.18 17.80 2.83
N ILE A 43 14.24 17.00 3.91
CA ILE A 43 13.51 15.72 4.02
C ILE A 43 12.00 15.94 3.89
N PHE A 44 11.43 16.92 4.60
CA PHE A 44 9.99 17.16 4.58
C PHE A 44 9.51 17.67 3.22
N ALA A 45 10.27 18.58 2.61
CA ALA A 45 10.00 19.04 1.25
C ALA A 45 10.04 17.88 0.25
N TYR A 46 11.08 17.06 0.35
CA TYR A 46 11.27 15.89 -0.51
C TYR A 46 10.14 14.86 -0.34
N ALA A 47 9.83 14.47 0.90
CA ALA A 47 8.75 13.55 1.23
C ALA A 47 7.40 14.09 0.74
N GLY A 48 7.10 15.38 0.93
CA GLY A 48 5.88 16.01 0.45
C GLY A 48 5.73 15.93 -1.07
N VAL A 49 6.79 16.23 -1.82
CA VAL A 49 6.79 16.14 -3.30
C VAL A 49 6.61 14.70 -3.76
N GLY A 50 7.32 13.76 -3.13
CA GLY A 50 7.20 12.32 -3.38
C GLY A 50 5.77 11.82 -3.18
N SER A 51 5.19 12.10 -2.02
CA SER A 51 3.83 11.69 -1.67
C SER A 51 2.79 12.28 -2.63
N ILE A 52 2.84 13.58 -2.92
CA ILE A 52 1.86 14.23 -3.81
C ILE A 52 1.92 13.63 -5.23
N THR A 53 3.13 13.42 -5.74
CA THR A 53 3.31 12.90 -7.10
C THR A 53 2.86 11.45 -7.21
N THR A 54 3.24 10.61 -6.25
CA THR A 54 2.82 9.20 -6.17
C THR A 54 1.31 9.07 -6.03
N ILE A 55 0.66 9.88 -5.18
CA ILE A 55 -0.79 9.86 -5.01
C ILE A 55 -1.50 10.22 -6.32
N LYS A 56 -1.06 11.28 -7.01
CA LYS A 56 -1.69 11.70 -8.28
C LYS A 56 -1.56 10.64 -9.37
N LEU A 57 -0.36 10.06 -9.54
CA LEU A 57 -0.12 9.01 -10.52
C LEU A 57 -0.85 7.72 -10.16
N GLY A 58 -0.88 7.36 -8.88
CA GLY A 58 -1.60 6.19 -8.36
C GLY A 58 -3.10 6.29 -8.59
N GLN A 59 -3.72 7.44 -8.29
CA GLN A 59 -5.16 7.66 -8.53
C GLN A 59 -5.51 7.54 -10.02
N ALA A 60 -4.70 8.11 -10.91
CA ALA A 60 -4.89 7.96 -12.35
C ALA A 60 -4.82 6.50 -12.79
N LEU A 61 -3.87 5.74 -12.24
CA LEU A 61 -3.67 4.33 -12.57
C LEU A 61 -4.84 3.45 -12.13
N VAL A 62 -5.43 3.72 -10.96
CA VAL A 62 -6.63 3.01 -10.47
C VAL A 62 -7.80 3.21 -11.43
N GLY A 63 -8.06 4.45 -11.84
CA GLY A 63 -9.14 4.76 -12.80
C GLY A 63 -8.94 4.06 -14.15
N GLN A 64 -7.73 4.10 -14.69
CA GLN A 64 -7.42 3.44 -15.97
C GLN A 64 -7.57 1.90 -15.90
N ASN A 65 -7.18 1.28 -14.78
CA ASN A 65 -7.34 -0.17 -14.58
C ASN A 65 -8.82 -0.56 -14.44
N ALA A 66 -9.63 0.25 -13.78
CA ALA A 66 -11.08 0.01 -13.71
C ALA A 66 -11.71 0.05 -15.11
N GLU A 67 -11.36 1.06 -15.92
CA GLU A 67 -11.80 1.17 -17.31
C GLU A 67 -11.32 -0.02 -18.15
N GLN A 68 -10.08 -0.48 -17.95
CA GLN A 68 -9.55 -1.68 -18.62
C GLN A 68 -10.40 -2.91 -18.32
N LEU A 69 -10.75 -3.13 -17.06
CA LEU A 69 -11.55 -4.27 -16.64
C LEU A 69 -12.95 -4.25 -17.30
N LEU A 70 -13.57 -3.06 -17.38
CA LEU A 70 -14.85 -2.89 -18.08
C LEU A 70 -14.72 -3.17 -19.58
N ARG A 71 -13.69 -2.66 -20.25
CA ARG A 71 -13.46 -2.91 -21.68
C ARG A 71 -13.19 -4.38 -21.97
N GLU A 72 -12.37 -5.04 -21.14
CA GLU A 72 -12.10 -6.48 -21.27
C GLU A 72 -13.36 -7.32 -21.05
N ALA A 73 -14.19 -6.95 -20.07
CA ALA A 73 -15.49 -7.60 -19.84
C ALA A 73 -16.43 -7.44 -21.04
N ASN A 74 -16.55 -6.22 -21.59
CA ASN A 74 -17.38 -5.94 -22.76
C ASN A 74 -16.91 -6.67 -24.02
N LEU A 75 -15.60 -6.80 -24.22
CA LEU A 75 -15.03 -7.59 -25.32
C LEU A 75 -15.36 -9.07 -25.14
N ARG A 76 -15.12 -9.64 -23.95
CA ARG A 76 -15.44 -11.05 -23.64
C ARG A 76 -16.93 -11.35 -23.83
N TYR A 77 -17.80 -10.46 -23.36
CA TYR A 77 -19.24 -10.58 -23.57
C TYR A 77 -19.61 -10.57 -25.07
N SER A 78 -19.02 -9.65 -25.85
CA SER A 78 -19.23 -9.59 -27.30
C SER A 78 -18.88 -10.90 -28.00
N LEU A 79 -17.75 -11.50 -27.62
CA LEU A 79 -17.28 -12.76 -28.20
C LEU A 79 -18.19 -13.94 -27.83
N VAL A 80 -18.70 -13.97 -26.60
CA VAL A 80 -19.67 -14.98 -26.17
C VAL A 80 -20.99 -14.83 -26.94
N ARG A 81 -21.52 -13.60 -27.05
CA ARG A 81 -22.71 -13.29 -27.85
C ARG A 81 -22.54 -13.73 -29.31
N LEU A 82 -21.40 -13.40 -29.91
CA LEU A 82 -21.07 -13.76 -31.28
C LEU A 82 -21.12 -15.28 -31.49
N ARG A 83 -20.48 -16.04 -30.59
CA ARG A 83 -20.48 -17.50 -30.62
C ARG A 83 -21.88 -18.08 -30.48
N GLU A 84 -22.69 -17.53 -29.59
CA GLU A 84 -24.07 -18.01 -29.34
C GLU A 84 -25.03 -17.72 -30.50
N ASN A 85 -24.76 -16.69 -31.31
CA ASN A 85 -25.61 -16.27 -32.43
C ASN A 85 -24.98 -16.50 -33.81
N ALA A 86 -23.89 -17.27 -33.90
CA ALA A 86 -23.11 -17.45 -35.13
C ALA A 86 -23.95 -17.96 -36.32
N GLU A 87 -24.88 -18.89 -36.08
CA GLU A 87 -25.77 -19.42 -37.13
C GLU A 87 -26.71 -18.35 -37.68
N SER A 88 -27.27 -17.50 -36.81
CA SER A 88 -28.12 -16.38 -37.24
C SER A 88 -27.31 -15.34 -38.02
N ILE A 89 -26.11 -15.01 -37.55
CA ILE A 89 -25.23 -14.03 -38.21
C ILE A 89 -24.84 -14.53 -39.62
N ALA A 90 -24.47 -15.80 -39.75
CA ALA A 90 -24.15 -16.42 -41.04
C ALA A 90 -25.38 -16.45 -41.97
N PHE A 91 -26.55 -16.78 -41.44
CA PHE A 91 -27.80 -16.81 -42.21
C PHE A 91 -28.19 -15.41 -42.75
N TYR A 92 -27.99 -14.36 -41.95
CA TYR A 92 -28.25 -12.97 -42.33
C TYR A 92 -27.05 -12.25 -42.98
N GLN A 93 -25.93 -12.94 -43.22
CA GLN A 93 -24.70 -12.38 -43.81
C GLN A 93 -24.15 -11.16 -43.05
N GLY A 94 -24.30 -11.14 -41.72
CA GLY A 94 -23.89 -10.03 -40.85
C GLY A 94 -22.43 -10.07 -40.36
N GLU A 95 -21.61 -10.96 -40.94
CA GLU A 95 -20.27 -11.29 -40.45
C GLU A 95 -19.32 -10.08 -40.42
N GLU A 96 -19.25 -9.33 -41.52
CA GLU A 96 -18.36 -8.17 -41.66
C GLU A 96 -18.68 -7.06 -40.63
N GLN A 97 -19.98 -6.87 -40.32
CA GLN A 97 -20.41 -5.89 -39.34
C GLN A 97 -20.03 -6.30 -37.91
N GLU A 98 -20.22 -7.57 -37.56
CA GLU A 98 -19.85 -8.10 -36.24
C GLU A 98 -18.31 -8.15 -36.07
N GLU A 99 -17.55 -8.47 -37.12
CA GLU A 99 -16.09 -8.41 -37.12
C GLU A 99 -15.60 -6.98 -36.86
N ALA A 100 -16.16 -5.99 -37.56
CA ALA A 100 -15.82 -4.59 -37.35
C ALA A 100 -16.12 -4.12 -35.92
N GLU A 101 -17.25 -4.54 -35.33
CA GLU A 101 -17.62 -4.21 -33.95
C GLU A 101 -16.63 -4.82 -32.94
N VAL A 102 -16.30 -6.11 -33.09
CA VAL A 102 -15.36 -6.80 -32.20
C VAL A 102 -13.95 -6.22 -32.32
N SER A 103 -13.51 -5.90 -33.54
CA SER A 103 -12.22 -5.26 -33.80
C SER A 103 -12.13 -3.89 -33.12
N ALA A 104 -13.15 -3.05 -33.26
CA ALA A 104 -13.21 -1.75 -32.59
C ALA A 104 -13.16 -1.87 -31.05
N ARG A 105 -13.85 -2.87 -30.48
CA ARG A 105 -13.79 -3.16 -29.04
C ARG A 105 -12.40 -3.61 -28.61
N LEU A 106 -11.74 -4.46 -29.40
CA LEU A 106 -10.36 -4.91 -29.14
C LEU A 106 -9.37 -3.74 -29.20
N GLU A 107 -9.48 -2.86 -30.19
CA GLU A 107 -8.67 -1.64 -30.27
C GLU A 107 -8.90 -0.73 -29.06
N GLY A 108 -10.14 -0.63 -28.58
CA GLY A 108 -10.48 0.05 -27.32
C GLY A 108 -9.74 -0.53 -26.11
N VAL A 109 -9.68 -1.87 -25.99
CA VAL A 109 -8.93 -2.56 -24.91
C VAL A 109 -7.43 -2.29 -25.02
N VAL A 110 -6.87 -2.41 -26.23
CA VAL A 110 -5.43 -2.25 -26.47
C VAL A 110 -4.98 -0.81 -26.26
N SER A 111 -5.76 0.17 -26.73
CA SER A 111 -5.46 1.60 -26.55
C SER A 111 -5.47 2.00 -25.08
N ASN A 112 -6.45 1.55 -24.30
CA ASN A 112 -6.47 1.81 -22.86
C ASN A 112 -5.30 1.13 -22.15
N LYS A 113 -4.94 -0.10 -22.53
CA LYS A 113 -3.75 -0.78 -21.98
C LYS A 113 -2.46 -0.02 -22.28
N ARG A 114 -2.32 0.58 -23.46
CA ARG A 114 -1.16 1.45 -23.77
C ARG A 114 -1.11 2.68 -22.88
N THR A 115 -2.26 3.30 -22.58
CA THR A 115 -2.33 4.43 -21.64
C THR A 115 -1.93 4.02 -20.22
N ILE A 116 -2.36 2.84 -19.77
CA ILE A 116 -1.91 2.26 -18.49
C ILE A 116 -0.40 2.09 -18.48
N LEU A 117 0.17 1.45 -19.50
CA LEU A 117 1.62 1.25 -19.60
C LEU A 117 2.39 2.57 -19.59
N GLY A 118 1.89 3.60 -20.27
CA GLY A 118 2.49 4.94 -20.23
C GLY A 118 2.48 5.55 -18.83
N THR A 119 1.38 5.39 -18.09
CA THR A 119 1.24 5.88 -16.72
C THR A 119 2.12 5.11 -15.74
N GLN A 120 2.18 3.77 -15.86
CA GLN A 120 3.09 2.92 -15.09
C GLN A 120 4.55 3.28 -15.33
N ARG A 121 4.94 3.42 -16.60
CA ARG A 121 6.28 3.83 -16.98
C ARG A 121 6.64 5.20 -16.37
N ASN A 122 5.73 6.17 -16.42
CA ASN A 122 5.98 7.49 -15.82
C ASN A 122 6.11 7.42 -14.29
N LEU A 123 5.28 6.60 -13.64
CA LEU A 123 5.40 6.33 -12.20
C LEU A 123 6.74 5.69 -11.87
N GLU A 124 7.16 4.68 -12.63
CA GLU A 124 8.44 4.00 -12.43
C GLU A 124 9.64 4.92 -12.67
N PHE A 125 9.62 5.73 -13.73
CA PHE A 125 10.64 6.76 -13.93
C PHE A 125 10.72 7.74 -12.77
N PHE A 126 9.57 8.17 -12.25
CA PHE A 126 9.53 9.04 -11.09
C PHE A 126 10.07 8.35 -9.84
N THR A 127 9.63 7.13 -9.52
CA THR A 127 10.06 6.42 -8.30
C THR A 127 11.54 6.06 -8.34
N VAL A 128 12.08 5.68 -9.50
CA VAL A 128 13.52 5.43 -9.68
C VAL A 128 14.30 6.73 -9.57
N GLY A 129 13.89 7.80 -10.25
CA GLY A 129 14.56 9.10 -10.13
C GLY A 129 14.55 9.64 -8.70
N TYR A 130 13.40 9.52 -8.03
CA TYR A 130 13.22 9.84 -6.63
C TYR A 130 14.21 9.05 -5.77
N SER A 131 14.25 7.71 -5.86
CA SER A 131 15.15 6.90 -5.03
C SER A 131 16.64 7.26 -5.17
N TYR A 132 17.10 7.64 -6.36
CA TYR A 132 18.48 8.12 -6.56
C TYR A 132 18.76 9.47 -5.89
N LEU A 133 17.78 10.38 -5.81
CA LEU A 133 17.96 11.67 -5.15
C LEU A 133 18.32 11.53 -3.67
N ILE A 134 17.86 10.46 -3.01
CA ILE A 134 18.20 10.18 -1.60
C ILE A 134 19.72 10.05 -1.39
N GLN A 135 20.43 9.49 -2.37
CA GLN A 135 21.88 9.32 -2.30
C GLN A 135 22.64 10.58 -2.71
N ILE A 136 22.10 11.34 -3.67
CA ILE A 136 22.78 12.50 -4.26
C ILE A 136 22.59 13.76 -3.42
N LEU A 137 21.40 13.97 -2.86
CA LEU A 137 21.02 15.22 -2.21
C LEU A 137 21.90 15.56 -1.00
N PRO A 138 22.21 14.62 -0.07
CA PRO A 138 23.11 14.91 1.04
C PRO A 138 24.51 15.32 0.56
N VAL A 139 25.04 14.66 -0.47
CA VAL A 139 26.35 14.97 -1.04
C VAL A 139 26.35 16.36 -1.67
N LEU A 140 25.31 16.69 -2.45
CA LEU A 140 25.19 17.98 -3.13
C LEU A 140 25.10 19.15 -2.14
N VAL A 141 24.40 18.95 -1.03
CA VAL A 141 24.18 19.99 -0.01
C VAL A 141 25.39 20.16 0.92
N VAL A 142 26.05 19.05 1.30
CA VAL A 142 27.17 19.08 2.27
C VAL A 142 28.52 19.30 1.59
N SER A 143 28.70 18.93 0.31
CA SER A 143 29.98 19.08 -0.39
C SER A 143 30.54 20.51 -0.44
N PRO A 144 29.76 21.60 -0.59
CA PRO A 144 30.31 22.95 -0.54
C PRO A 144 30.95 23.28 0.81
N LEU A 145 30.41 22.75 1.92
CA LEU A 145 30.95 22.93 3.26
C LEU A 145 32.29 22.20 3.41
N TYR A 146 32.44 21.03 2.78
CA TYR A 146 33.71 20.32 2.75
C TYR A 146 34.77 21.10 1.98
N PHE A 147 34.43 21.62 0.80
CA PHE A 147 35.36 22.44 0.02
C PHE A 147 35.68 23.79 0.67
N ALA A 148 34.78 24.31 1.51
CA ALA A 148 35.03 25.48 2.36
C ALA A 148 35.90 25.16 3.60
N GLY A 149 36.21 23.88 3.85
CA GLY A 149 37.00 23.44 5.00
C GLY A 149 36.25 23.48 6.34
N SER A 150 34.93 23.69 6.35
CA SER A 150 34.14 23.76 7.59
C SER A 150 33.74 22.39 8.13
N VAL A 151 33.80 21.34 7.30
CA VAL A 151 33.49 19.96 7.69
C VAL A 151 34.48 18.98 7.07
N GLU A 152 34.69 17.85 7.73
CA GLU A 152 35.51 16.75 7.21
C GLU A 152 34.75 15.91 6.18
N LEU A 153 35.49 15.18 5.33
CA LEU A 153 34.89 14.26 4.36
C LEU A 153 33.97 13.21 5.02
N GLY A 154 34.29 12.78 6.25
CA GLY A 154 33.47 11.84 7.01
C GLY A 154 32.05 12.34 7.29
N VAL A 155 31.86 13.66 7.40
CA VAL A 155 30.55 14.29 7.63
C VAL A 155 29.62 14.09 6.43
N ILE A 156 30.16 14.03 5.21
CA ILE A 156 29.36 13.75 3.99
C ILE A 156 28.79 12.34 4.07
N THR A 157 29.62 11.34 4.39
CA THR A 157 29.17 9.94 4.52
C THR A 157 28.16 9.77 5.65
N GLN A 158 28.40 10.41 6.80
CA GLN A 158 27.46 10.40 7.93
C GLN A 158 26.12 11.05 7.56
N SER A 159 26.15 12.18 6.85
CA SER A 159 24.94 12.86 6.41
C SER A 159 24.13 12.00 5.46
N THR A 160 24.78 11.34 4.49
CA THR A 160 24.12 10.41 3.57
C THR A 160 23.49 9.24 4.33
N GLY A 161 24.21 8.63 5.27
CA GLY A 161 23.69 7.54 6.09
C GLY A 161 22.47 7.95 6.92
N ALA A 162 22.60 9.03 7.69
CA ALA A 162 21.52 9.54 8.54
C ALA A 162 20.29 9.96 7.71
N PHE A 163 20.49 10.58 6.55
CA PHE A 163 19.39 10.94 5.65
C PHE A 163 18.63 9.70 5.15
N ASN A 164 19.34 8.63 4.76
CA ASN A 164 18.72 7.38 4.33
C ASN A 164 17.92 6.71 5.46
N HIS A 165 18.47 6.65 6.68
CA HIS A 165 17.77 6.09 7.83
C HIS A 165 16.46 6.82 8.11
N VAL A 166 16.50 8.15 8.26
CA VAL A 166 15.29 8.97 8.52
C VAL A 166 14.22 8.74 7.45
N LEU A 167 14.60 8.70 6.17
CA LEU A 167 13.64 8.46 5.07
C LEU A 167 13.03 7.06 5.10
N ASN A 168 13.82 6.04 5.42
CA ASN A 168 13.36 4.67 5.51
C ASN A 168 12.40 4.49 6.71
N ASP A 169 12.74 5.08 7.85
CA ASP A 169 11.91 5.03 9.06
C ASP A 169 10.57 5.74 8.86
N LEU A 170 10.56 6.87 8.14
CA LEU A 170 9.32 7.55 7.74
C LEU A 170 8.46 6.69 6.80
N SER A 171 9.08 5.79 6.05
CA SER A 171 8.41 4.90 5.09
C SER A 171 7.97 3.58 5.72
N ILE A 172 8.19 3.37 7.02
CA ILE A 172 7.93 2.07 7.66
C ILE A 172 6.47 1.66 7.62
N ILE A 173 5.55 2.62 7.74
CA ILE A 173 4.10 2.37 7.67
C ILE A 173 3.72 1.81 6.30
N VAL A 174 4.39 2.30 5.25
CA VAL A 174 4.17 1.85 3.87
C VAL A 174 4.84 0.50 3.63
N ASN A 175 6.11 0.35 4.05
CA ASN A 175 6.89 -0.86 3.84
C ASN A 175 6.34 -2.07 4.63
N GLN A 176 5.80 -1.83 5.83
CA GLN A 176 5.24 -2.84 6.71
C GLN A 176 3.71 -2.91 6.66
N PHE A 177 3.07 -2.35 5.64
CA PHE A 177 1.61 -2.24 5.57
C PHE A 177 0.90 -3.60 5.64
N GLU A 178 1.44 -4.64 4.97
CA GLU A 178 0.90 -6.00 5.05
C GLU A 178 1.00 -6.57 6.47
N SER A 179 2.15 -6.41 7.12
CA SER A 179 2.36 -6.83 8.51
C SER A 179 1.44 -6.09 9.48
N LEU A 180 1.26 -4.78 9.29
CA LEU A 180 0.35 -3.93 10.07
C LEU A 180 -1.11 -4.38 9.89
N SER A 181 -1.51 -4.67 8.65
CA SER A 181 -2.85 -5.18 8.33
C SER A 181 -3.10 -6.56 8.95
N SER A 182 -2.12 -7.47 8.88
CA SER A 182 -2.18 -8.80 9.48
C SER A 182 -2.29 -8.74 11.01
N PHE A 183 -1.51 -7.87 11.65
CA PHE A 183 -1.58 -7.61 13.08
C PHE A 183 -2.95 -7.05 13.51
N SER A 184 -3.45 -6.02 12.80
CA SER A 184 -4.78 -5.44 13.06
C SER A 184 -5.90 -6.47 12.89
N ALA A 185 -5.82 -7.33 11.87
CA ALA A 185 -6.79 -8.40 11.66
C ALA A 185 -6.76 -9.43 12.81
N GLY A 186 -5.57 -9.74 13.34
CA GLY A 186 -5.43 -10.62 14.51
C GLY A 186 -5.99 -10.01 15.80
N LEU A 187 -5.77 -8.72 16.05
CA LEU A 187 -6.38 -7.99 17.17
C LEU A 187 -7.92 -7.99 17.08
N GLY A 188 -8.47 -7.76 15.89
CA GLY A 188 -9.92 -7.82 15.67
C GLY A 188 -10.51 -9.19 15.99
N ARG A 189 -9.82 -10.28 15.59
CA ARG A 189 -10.25 -11.64 15.94
C ARG A 189 -10.20 -11.88 17.46
N LEU A 190 -9.14 -11.48 18.15
CA LEU A 190 -9.01 -11.65 19.60
C LEU A 190 -10.08 -10.84 20.36
N SER A 191 -10.30 -9.59 19.97
CA SER A 191 -11.36 -8.75 20.55
C SER A 191 -12.73 -9.38 20.36
N SER A 192 -13.03 -9.88 19.14
CA SER A 192 -14.30 -10.58 18.88
C SER A 192 -14.45 -11.87 19.69
N PHE A 193 -13.35 -12.57 19.98
CA PHE A 193 -13.36 -13.76 20.82
C PHE A 193 -13.68 -13.43 22.28
N VAL A 194 -13.02 -12.40 22.84
CA VAL A 194 -13.28 -11.92 24.20
C VAL A 194 -14.72 -11.43 24.34
N GLU A 195 -15.20 -10.63 23.39
CA GLU A 195 -16.57 -10.12 23.40
C GLU A 195 -17.64 -11.23 23.27
N ARG A 196 -17.32 -12.33 22.57
CA ARG A 196 -18.18 -13.51 22.53
C ARG A 196 -18.17 -14.26 23.86
N MET A 197 -17.01 -14.41 24.50
CA MET A 197 -16.89 -15.05 25.82
C MET A 197 -17.62 -14.26 26.91
N GLU A 198 -17.50 -12.93 26.93
CA GLU A 198 -18.23 -12.07 27.87
C GLU A 198 -19.76 -12.16 27.67
N ARG A 199 -20.23 -12.24 26.41
CA ARG A 199 -21.65 -12.47 26.11
C ARG A 199 -22.15 -13.83 26.63
N TYR A 200 -21.40 -14.91 26.42
CA TYR A 200 -21.77 -16.23 26.95
C TYR A 200 -21.82 -16.25 28.49
N GLN A 201 -20.85 -15.63 29.17
CA GLN A 201 -20.89 -15.49 30.63
C GLN A 201 -22.08 -14.67 31.14
N SER A 202 -22.52 -13.68 30.36
CA SER A 202 -23.67 -12.85 30.69
C SER A 202 -25.01 -13.58 30.50
N GLU A 203 -25.10 -14.46 29.51
CA GLU A 203 -26.30 -15.28 29.22
C GLU A 203 -26.46 -16.47 30.20
N ASP A 204 -25.37 -17.10 30.65
CA ASP A 204 -25.40 -18.16 31.68
C ASP A 204 -25.85 -17.64 33.06
N GLY A 205 -25.66 -16.34 33.32
CA GLY A 205 -26.15 -15.67 34.53
C GLY A 205 -27.67 -15.46 34.57
N GLN A 206 -28.36 -15.44 33.42
CA GLN A 206 -29.82 -15.25 33.34
C GLN A 206 -30.60 -16.56 33.29
N THR A 207 -30.03 -17.64 32.74
CA THR A 207 -30.73 -18.93 32.65
C THR A 207 -30.97 -19.59 34.02
N ASN A 208 -30.16 -19.26 35.03
CA ASN A 208 -30.30 -19.81 36.39
C ASN A 208 -31.23 -18.99 37.32
N ALA A 209 -31.76 -17.84 36.87
CA ALA A 209 -32.55 -16.94 37.71
C ALA A 209 -34.07 -17.01 37.47
N THR A 210 -34.57 -17.91 36.60
CA THR A 210 -36.02 -18.10 36.36
C THR A 210 -36.45 -19.55 36.51
N PHE A 211 -35.93 -20.24 37.52
CA PHE A 211 -36.59 -21.42 38.09
C PHE A 211 -37.09 -21.10 39.50
N CYS A 212 -37.96 -20.09 39.60
CA CYS A 212 -38.80 -19.93 40.78
C CYS A 212 -39.88 -21.01 40.73
N LEU A 213 -39.67 -22.05 41.52
CA LEU A 213 -40.65 -23.08 41.87
C LEU A 213 -41.98 -22.41 42.27
N SER A 214 -43.06 -22.70 41.55
CA SER A 214 -44.43 -22.39 41.97
C SER A 214 -44.78 -23.28 43.16
N PRO A 215 -44.99 -22.76 44.38
CA PRO A 215 -45.35 -23.55 45.53
C PRO A 215 -46.88 -23.52 45.68
N ASP A 216 -47.60 -24.32 44.88
CA ASP A 216 -49.03 -24.56 45.11
C ASP A 216 -49.43 -25.91 44.52
N HIS A 217 -49.11 -26.99 45.24
CA HIS A 217 -49.87 -28.24 45.23
C HIS A 217 -49.55 -29.04 46.50
N LEU A 218 -50.28 -28.73 47.58
CA LEU A 218 -50.69 -29.69 48.61
C LEU A 218 -52.22 -29.74 48.62
#